data_AF-A0A383ADY8-F1
#
_entry.id   AF-A0A383ADY8-F1
#
_cell.length_a   1.000
_cell.length_b   1.000
_cell.length_c   1.000
_cell.angle_alpha   90.00
_cell.angle_beta   90.00
_cell.angle_gamma   90.00
#
_symmetry.space_group_name_H-M   'P 1'
#
loop_
_entity.id
_entity.type
_entity.pdbx_description
1 polymer ?
#
loop_
_entity_poly.entity_id
_entity_poly.type
_entity_poly.pdbx_seq_one_letter_code
_entity_poly.pdbx_strand_id
1 'polypeptide(L)'
;RRTEFDLNKAREKEHILEGLAAALENLDEVVQLIRNAEDPASARDGLMTEFELSETQAKAILEMRLQRLTGLERQKIIEDLKETRKRIKELQNVLAHEEVKLNIIKEELIEIRNKYGNERRTIIADTDEGDIDIEDLIADEDAVVVYTRSGYIKRQTVDNYRAQRRGGKGIRGMNLKEEDVVEKLFIASTLSHLLVFTSIGKIHWLRVFSIPDVSRIAKGKSIANLLRLQPGESIASILSVREFEEDKFVMV
;
A
#
# COMPACT_ATOMS: atom_id res chain seq x y z
N ARG A 1 4.86 -1.78 26.69
CA ARG A 1 5.96 -1.06 27.35
C ARG A 1 5.51 0.24 28.04
N ARG A 2 5.21 1.35 27.35
CA ARG A 2 4.72 2.61 28.00
C ARG A 2 3.53 2.35 28.92
N THR A 3 2.46 1.78 28.37
CA THR A 3 1.22 1.47 29.11
C THR A 3 1.43 0.47 30.26
N GLU A 4 2.37 -0.48 30.11
CA GLU A 4 2.69 -1.45 31.18
C GLU A 4 3.43 -0.77 32.34
N PHE A 5 4.37 0.11 32.03
CA PHE A 5 5.07 0.91 33.03
C PHE A 5 4.10 1.80 33.80
N ASP A 6 3.21 2.50 33.09
CA ASP A 6 2.19 3.35 33.70
C ASP A 6 1.21 2.54 34.56
N LEU A 7 0.84 1.33 34.12
CA LEU A 7 -0.02 0.43 34.87
C LEU A 7 0.64 -0.05 36.16
N ASN A 8 1.91 -0.44 36.11
CA ASN A 8 2.65 -0.87 37.30
C ASN A 8 2.77 0.27 38.31
N LYS A 9 3.12 1.48 37.85
CA LYS A 9 3.20 2.67 38.71
C LYS A 9 1.85 3.03 39.32
N ALA A 10 0.76 2.89 38.57
CA ALA A 10 -0.59 3.13 39.07
C ALA A 10 -0.98 2.10 40.14
N ARG A 11 -0.62 0.83 39.97
CA ARG A 11 -0.87 -0.25 40.97
C ARG A 11 -0.09 -0.03 42.25
N GLU A 12 1.19 0.37 42.16
CA GLU A 12 1.98 0.72 43.35
C GLU A 12 1.32 1.88 44.13
N LYS A 13 0.82 2.90 43.41
CA LYS A 13 0.10 4.02 44.00
C LYS A 13 -1.23 3.59 44.63
N GLU A 14 -2.01 2.76 43.93
CA GLU A 14 -3.26 2.19 44.43
C GLU A 14 -3.01 1.43 45.73
N HIS A 15 -2.01 0.54 45.75
CA HIS A 15 -1.65 -0.27 46.91
C HIS A 15 -1.39 0.61 48.14
N ILE A 16 -0.65 1.70 48.00
CA ILE A 16 -0.40 2.65 49.10
C ILE A 16 -1.70 3.35 49.53
N LEU A 17 -2.50 3.85 48.57
CA LEU A 17 -3.75 4.56 48.85
C LEU A 17 -4.79 3.67 49.52
N GLU A 18 -4.84 2.38 49.19
CA GLU A 18 -5.70 1.40 49.85
C GLU A 18 -5.34 1.22 51.33
N GLY A 19 -4.05 1.08 51.63
CA GLY A 19 -3.58 0.99 53.02
C GLY A 19 -3.88 2.26 53.82
N LEU A 20 -3.67 3.44 53.21
CA LEU A 20 -3.99 4.73 53.84
C LEU A 20 -5.49 4.90 54.06
N ALA A 21 -6.33 4.48 53.11
CA ALA A 21 -7.78 4.54 53.23
C ALA A 21 -8.29 3.61 54.34
N ALA A 22 -7.80 2.37 54.39
CA ALA A 22 -8.12 1.41 55.44
C ALA A 22 -7.69 1.91 56.83
N ALA A 23 -6.50 2.49 56.94
CA ALA A 23 -6.01 3.08 58.19
C ALA A 23 -6.87 4.28 58.64
N LEU A 24 -7.38 5.09 57.70
CA LEU A 24 -8.27 6.21 58.01
C LEU A 24 -9.69 5.78 58.41
N GLU A 25 -10.12 4.58 58.02
CA GLU A 25 -11.38 3.99 58.49
C GLU A 25 -11.27 3.49 59.93
N ASN A 26 -10.13 2.89 60.30
CA ASN A 26 -9.86 2.35 61.65
C ASN A 26 -8.87 3.21 62.44
N LEU A 27 -8.99 4.55 62.34
CA LEU A 27 -7.97 5.49 62.82
C LEU A 27 -7.66 5.32 64.31
N ASP A 28 -8.67 5.15 65.16
CA ASP A 28 -8.48 5.07 66.61
C ASP A 28 -7.68 3.82 67.01
N GLU A 29 -7.95 2.68 66.37
CA GLU A 29 -7.26 1.41 66.60
C GLU A 29 -5.81 1.49 66.12
N VAL A 30 -5.59 2.05 64.93
CA VAL A 30 -4.24 2.31 64.38
C VAL A 30 -3.42 3.20 65.30
N VAL A 31 -4.01 4.28 65.82
CA VAL A 31 -3.32 5.20 66.76
C VAL A 31 -3.03 4.53 68.09
N GLN A 32 -3.94 3.68 68.61
CA GLN A 32 -3.69 2.91 69.84
C GLN A 32 -2.55 1.92 69.66
N LEU A 33 -2.53 1.17 68.56
CA LEU A 33 -1.44 0.24 68.23
C LEU A 33 -0.10 0.97 68.18
N ILE A 34 -0.03 2.09 67.46
CA ILE A 34 1.21 2.89 67.33
C ILE A 34 1.64 3.46 68.69
N ARG A 35 0.71 3.89 69.54
CA ARG A 35 1.02 4.45 70.86
C ARG A 35 1.54 3.41 71.85
N ASN A 36 1.08 2.16 71.73
CA ASN A 36 1.46 1.06 72.62
C ASN A 36 2.75 0.35 72.16
N ALA A 37 3.20 0.57 70.93
CA ALA A 37 4.43 0.00 70.41
C ALA A 37 5.68 0.63 71.05
N GLU A 38 6.71 -0.17 71.30
CA GLU A 38 7.97 0.28 71.93
C GLU A 38 8.84 1.09 70.95
N ASP A 39 8.78 0.78 69.66
CA ASP A 39 9.58 1.42 68.61
C ASP A 39 8.85 1.43 67.25
N PRO A 40 9.36 2.16 66.24
CA PRO A 40 8.72 2.20 64.91
C PRO A 40 8.69 0.87 64.16
N ALA A 41 9.62 -0.06 64.45
CA ALA A 41 9.66 -1.36 63.79
C ALA A 41 8.57 -2.28 64.32
N SER A 42 8.38 -2.34 65.64
CA SER A 42 7.29 -3.04 66.31
C SER A 42 5.92 -2.48 65.93
N ALA A 43 5.79 -1.15 65.79
CA ALA A 43 4.56 -0.52 65.28
C ALA A 43 4.25 -0.97 63.84
N ARG A 44 5.27 -0.99 62.96
CA ARG A 44 5.12 -1.46 61.57
C ARG A 44 4.69 -2.92 61.53
N ASP A 45 5.35 -3.79 62.28
CA ASP A 45 5.08 -5.23 62.28
C ASP A 45 3.68 -5.53 62.88
N GLY A 46 3.24 -4.74 63.87
CA GLY A 46 1.87 -4.77 64.38
C GLY A 46 0.84 -4.36 63.33
N LEU A 47 1.06 -3.26 62.61
CA LEU A 47 0.19 -2.83 61.51
C LEU A 47 0.08 -3.89 60.39
N MET A 48 1.18 -4.57 60.09
CA MET A 48 1.18 -5.66 59.11
C MET A 48 0.39 -6.88 59.59
N THR A 49 0.46 -7.20 60.87
CA THR A 49 -0.17 -8.41 61.43
C THR A 49 -1.65 -8.21 61.70
N GLU A 50 -2.04 -7.11 62.35
CA GLU A 50 -3.44 -6.87 62.78
C GLU A 50 -4.34 -6.37 61.64
N PHE A 51 -3.79 -5.59 60.70
CA PHE A 51 -4.56 -5.00 59.60
C PHE A 51 -4.24 -5.66 58.24
N GLU A 52 -3.50 -6.77 58.23
CA GLU A 52 -3.08 -7.51 57.03
C GLU A 52 -2.42 -6.63 55.94
N LEU A 53 -1.68 -5.59 56.37
CA LEU A 53 -1.05 -4.62 55.49
C LEU A 53 0.33 -5.08 55.01
N SER A 54 0.75 -4.62 53.83
CA SER A 54 2.13 -4.82 53.37
C SER A 54 3.10 -3.92 54.14
N GLU A 55 4.39 -4.27 54.08
CA GLU A 55 5.45 -3.43 54.65
C GLU A 55 5.44 -2.00 54.07
N THR A 56 5.19 -1.86 52.77
CA THR A 56 5.12 -0.56 52.08
C THR A 56 3.92 0.27 52.52
N GLN A 57 2.76 -0.35 52.78
CA GLN A 57 1.58 0.33 53.32
C GLN A 57 1.79 0.75 54.77
N ALA A 58 2.28 -0.16 55.61
CA ALA A 58 2.57 0.12 57.02
C ALA A 58 3.56 1.28 57.17
N LYS A 59 4.63 1.29 56.35
CA LYS A 59 5.57 2.41 56.31
C LYS A 59 4.91 3.73 55.89
N ALA A 60 4.06 3.70 54.86
CA ALA A 60 3.34 4.89 54.41
C ALA A 60 2.39 5.44 55.48
N ILE A 61 1.76 4.58 56.27
CA ILE A 61 0.90 4.97 57.40
C ILE A 61 1.72 5.63 58.52
N LEU A 62 2.86 5.04 58.89
CA LEU A 62 3.76 5.62 59.90
C LEU A 62 4.32 6.99 59.48
N GLU A 63 4.51 7.22 58.17
CA GLU A 63 4.97 8.49 57.60
C GLU A 63 3.84 9.53 57.43
N MET A 64 2.59 9.20 57.80
CA MET A 64 1.47 10.14 57.73
C MET A 64 1.68 11.35 58.65
N ARG A 65 1.26 12.52 58.17
CA ARG A 65 1.22 13.75 58.95
C ARG A 65 -0.18 13.95 59.52
N LEU A 66 -0.29 14.44 60.77
CA LEU A 66 -1.57 14.70 61.44
C LEU A 66 -2.55 15.57 60.63
N GLN A 67 -2.06 16.48 59.78
CA GLN A 67 -2.91 17.27 58.87
C GLN A 67 -3.76 16.44 57.91
N ARG A 68 -3.32 15.22 57.55
CA ARG A 68 -4.03 14.29 56.66
C ARG A 68 -5.30 13.71 57.29
N LEU A 69 -5.48 13.87 58.59
CA LEU A 69 -6.66 13.41 59.33
C LEU A 69 -7.86 14.37 59.18
N THR A 70 -7.65 15.55 58.61
CA THR A 70 -8.75 16.48 58.34
C THR A 70 -9.73 15.85 57.34
N GLY A 71 -11.02 16.17 57.47
CA GLY A 71 -12.06 15.58 56.60
C GLY A 71 -11.81 15.80 55.11
N LEU A 72 -11.29 16.97 54.73
CA LEU A 72 -10.93 17.30 53.34
C LEU A 72 -9.81 16.41 52.81
N GLU A 73 -8.74 16.18 53.59
CA GLU A 73 -7.62 15.34 53.16
C GLU A 73 -8.00 13.86 53.10
N ARG A 74 -8.84 13.38 54.03
CA ARG A 74 -9.42 12.03 53.95
C ARG A 74 -10.22 11.85 52.67
N GLN A 75 -11.09 12.81 52.35
CA GLN A 75 -11.92 12.75 51.15
C GLN A 75 -11.07 12.77 49.88
N LYS A 76 -9.99 13.56 49.86
CA LYS A 76 -9.02 13.60 48.77
C LYS A 76 -8.32 12.26 48.56
N ILE A 77 -7.93 11.55 49.63
CA ILE A 77 -7.31 10.21 49.51
C ILE A 77 -8.29 9.21 48.87
N ILE A 78 -9.56 9.26 49.28
CA ILE A 78 -10.61 8.39 48.72
C ILE A 78 -10.85 8.73 47.24
N GLU A 79 -10.85 10.02 46.89
CA GLU A 79 -11.00 10.47 45.50
C GLU A 79 -9.79 10.07 44.63
N ASP A 80 -8.57 10.27 45.12
CA ASP A 80 -7.33 9.85 44.46
C ASP A 80 -7.31 8.33 44.24
N LEU A 81 -7.79 7.54 45.21
CA LEU A 81 -7.91 6.08 45.08
C LEU A 81 -8.90 5.71 43.99
N LYS A 82 -10.07 6.37 43.95
CA LYS A 82 -11.10 6.15 42.93
C LYS A 82 -10.59 6.51 41.54
N GLU A 83 -9.89 7.62 41.39
CA GLU A 83 -9.29 8.04 40.12
C GLU A 83 -8.18 7.06 39.68
N THR A 84 -7.33 6.63 40.61
CA THR A 84 -6.26 5.67 40.32
C THR A 84 -6.83 4.32 39.86
N ARG A 85 -7.88 3.81 40.52
CA ARG A 85 -8.62 2.61 40.10
C ARG A 85 -9.23 2.75 38.71
N LYS A 86 -9.85 3.90 38.42
CA LYS A 86 -10.38 4.20 37.09
C LYS A 86 -9.26 4.16 36.04
N ARG A 87 -8.12 4.77 36.34
CA ARG A 87 -6.96 4.80 35.44
C ARG A 87 -6.38 3.41 35.19
N ILE A 88 -6.28 2.58 36.21
CA ILE A 88 -5.84 1.18 36.09
C ILE A 88 -6.76 0.41 35.14
N LYS A 89 -8.08 0.57 35.30
CA LYS A 89 -9.07 -0.07 34.41
C LYS A 89 -8.91 0.38 32.95
N GLU A 90 -8.69 1.67 32.71
CA GLU A 90 -8.41 2.21 31.38
C GLU A 90 -7.13 1.60 30.78
N LEU A 91 -6.03 1.57 31.54
CA LEU A 91 -4.75 1.02 31.09
C LEU A 91 -4.84 -0.49 30.82
N GLN A 92 -5.56 -1.23 31.65
CA GLN A 92 -5.85 -2.65 31.40
C GLN A 92 -6.67 -2.84 30.13
N ASN A 93 -7.66 -1.98 29.88
CA ASN A 93 -8.46 -2.03 28.66
C ASN A 93 -7.61 -1.83 27.40
N VAL A 94 -6.66 -0.87 27.44
CA VAL A 94 -5.70 -0.61 26.35
C VAL A 94 -4.77 -1.80 26.10
N LEU A 95 -4.37 -2.52 27.15
CA LEU A 95 -3.51 -3.70 27.00
C LEU A 95 -4.28 -4.92 26.47
N ALA A 96 -5.53 -5.09 26.88
CA ALA A 96 -6.38 -6.22 26.50
C ALA A 96 -6.94 -6.12 25.07
N HIS A 97 -7.27 -4.91 24.60
CA HIS A 97 -7.90 -4.71 23.29
C HIS A 97 -6.94 -4.04 22.30
N GLU A 98 -6.60 -4.75 21.24
CA GLU A 98 -5.71 -4.24 20.19
C GLU A 98 -6.31 -3.06 19.42
N GLU A 99 -7.61 -3.04 19.20
CA GLU A 99 -8.30 -1.94 18.50
C GLU A 99 -8.13 -0.61 19.23
N VAL A 100 -8.29 -0.61 20.57
CA VAL A 100 -8.10 0.59 21.40
C VAL A 100 -6.66 1.10 21.29
N LYS A 101 -5.70 0.17 21.29
CA LYS A 101 -4.27 0.49 21.15
C LYS A 101 -3.96 1.11 19.79
N LEU A 102 -4.49 0.56 18.69
CA LEU A 102 -4.32 1.09 17.35
C LEU A 102 -4.96 2.47 17.18
N ASN A 103 -6.12 2.71 17.80
CA ASN A 103 -6.76 4.02 17.81
C ASN A 103 -5.90 5.08 18.51
N ILE A 104 -5.32 4.75 19.67
CA ILE A 104 -4.39 5.67 20.35
C ILE A 104 -3.17 5.97 19.48
N ILE A 105 -2.57 4.95 18.85
CA ILE A 105 -1.42 5.15 17.95
C ILE A 105 -1.80 6.06 16.78
N LYS A 106 -2.98 5.83 16.18
CA LYS A 106 -3.48 6.64 15.08
C LYS A 106 -3.67 8.10 15.48
N GLU A 107 -4.28 8.35 16.63
CA GLU A 107 -4.49 9.70 17.16
C GLU A 107 -3.15 10.41 17.41
N GLU A 108 -2.21 9.74 18.07
CA GLU A 108 -0.85 10.27 18.32
C GLU A 108 -0.10 10.57 17.01
N LEU A 109 -0.19 9.69 16.00
CA LEU A 109 0.44 9.90 14.70
C LEU A 109 -0.18 11.10 13.95
N ILE A 110 -1.50 11.28 14.06
CA ILE A 110 -2.19 12.45 13.47
C ILE A 110 -1.74 13.73 14.16
N GLU A 111 -1.61 13.72 15.49
CA GLU A 111 -1.13 14.87 16.25
C GLU A 111 0.30 15.23 15.84
N ILE A 112 1.21 14.24 15.74
CA ILE A 112 2.59 14.43 15.26
C ILE A 112 2.60 15.00 13.85
N ARG A 113 1.82 14.43 12.93
CA ARG A 113 1.71 14.92 11.55
C ARG A 113 1.24 16.37 11.50
N ASN A 114 0.25 16.74 12.30
CA ASN A 114 -0.29 18.09 12.32
C ASN A 114 0.69 19.10 12.95
N LYS A 115 1.47 18.66 13.95
CA LYS A 115 2.44 19.51 14.65
C LYS A 115 3.77 19.69 13.91
N TYR A 116 4.21 18.67 13.19
CA TYR A 116 5.54 18.62 12.56
C TYR A 116 5.50 18.45 11.03
N GLY A 117 4.31 18.40 10.43
CA GLY A 117 4.15 18.26 8.98
C GLY A 117 4.70 19.48 8.23
N ASN A 118 5.37 19.20 7.11
CA ASN A 118 5.83 20.21 6.18
C ASN A 118 5.47 19.80 4.75
N GLU A 119 5.41 20.79 3.85
CA GLU A 119 5.19 20.50 2.44
C GLU A 119 6.39 19.79 1.83
N ARG A 120 6.10 18.89 0.89
CA ARG A 120 7.14 18.18 0.15
C ARG A 120 7.93 19.19 -0.69
N ARG A 121 9.24 19.26 -0.46
CA ARG A 121 10.13 20.16 -1.18
C ARG A 121 10.54 19.63 -2.56
N THR A 122 10.57 18.31 -2.72
CA THR A 122 11.03 17.65 -3.94
C THR A 122 9.84 17.27 -4.82
N ILE A 123 9.87 17.68 -6.08
CA ILE A 123 8.90 17.27 -7.10
C ILE A 123 9.38 15.94 -7.69
N ILE A 124 8.47 14.98 -7.85
CA ILE A 124 8.72 13.80 -8.69
C ILE A 124 8.34 14.24 -10.10
N ALA A 125 9.32 14.37 -10.99
CA ALA A 125 9.06 14.66 -12.39
C ALA A 125 8.78 13.34 -13.12
N ASP A 126 7.74 13.33 -13.96
CA ASP A 126 7.44 12.22 -14.89
C ASP A 126 8.35 12.24 -16.14
N THR A 127 9.39 13.07 -16.15
CA THR A 127 10.37 13.15 -17.25
C THR A 127 11.71 12.65 -16.78
N ASP A 128 11.95 11.36 -17.03
CA ASP A 128 13.30 10.85 -17.18
C ASP A 128 13.82 11.32 -18.54
N GLU A 129 14.95 12.04 -18.56
CA GLU A 129 15.84 12.17 -19.73
C GLU A 129 16.49 10.79 -20.07
N GLY A 130 15.74 9.70 -19.93
CA GLY A 130 16.25 8.33 -19.89
C GLY A 130 15.20 7.23 -19.98
N ASP A 131 13.90 7.54 -20.12
CA ASP A 131 12.92 6.57 -20.58
C ASP A 131 13.16 6.33 -22.07
N ILE A 132 14.08 5.42 -22.37
CA ILE A 132 14.24 4.86 -23.71
C ILE A 132 12.94 4.14 -24.02
N ASP A 133 12.08 4.75 -24.83
CA ASP A 133 10.93 4.05 -25.36
C ASP A 133 11.45 2.85 -26.16
N ILE A 134 10.76 1.71 -26.11
CA ILE A 134 11.16 0.53 -26.91
C ILE A 134 11.32 0.92 -28.39
N GLU A 135 10.58 1.93 -28.84
CA GLU A 135 10.65 2.54 -30.17
C GLU A 135 12.04 3.11 -30.49
N ASP A 136 12.75 3.69 -29.53
CA ASP A 136 14.10 4.25 -29.70
C ASP A 136 15.17 3.16 -29.90
N LEU A 137 14.87 1.92 -29.53
CA LEU A 137 15.73 0.75 -29.79
C LEU A 137 15.44 0.08 -31.14
N ILE A 138 14.36 0.46 -31.84
CA ILE A 138 13.98 -0.12 -33.12
C ILE A 138 14.59 0.69 -34.26
N ALA A 139 15.38 0.05 -35.10
CA ALA A 139 15.91 0.67 -36.31
C ALA A 139 14.77 1.07 -37.27
N ASP A 140 14.85 2.29 -37.81
CA ASP A 140 13.94 2.78 -38.86
C ASP A 140 14.35 2.18 -40.22
N GLU A 141 13.68 1.10 -40.59
CA GLU A 141 13.97 0.34 -41.81
C GLU A 141 12.68 0.09 -42.60
N ASP A 142 12.81 -0.01 -43.92
CA ASP A 142 11.70 -0.40 -44.78
C ASP A 142 11.37 -1.90 -44.61
N ALA A 143 10.12 -2.18 -44.30
CA ALA A 143 9.56 -3.52 -44.20
C ALA A 143 8.41 -3.73 -45.18
N VAL A 144 8.35 -4.90 -45.80
CA VAL A 144 7.21 -5.35 -46.60
C VAL A 144 6.19 -5.98 -45.65
N VAL A 145 5.02 -5.36 -45.54
CA VAL A 145 3.89 -5.89 -44.78
C VAL A 145 2.96 -6.63 -45.72
N VAL A 146 2.62 -7.87 -45.35
CA VAL A 146 1.74 -8.75 -46.13
C VAL A 146 0.54 -9.13 -45.27
N TYR A 147 -0.65 -8.90 -45.81
CA TYR A 147 -1.93 -9.26 -45.19
C TYR A 147 -2.74 -10.17 -46.13
N THR A 148 -3.39 -11.17 -45.56
CA THR A 148 -4.19 -12.18 -46.26
C THR A 148 -5.67 -12.06 -45.94
N ARG A 149 -6.52 -12.54 -46.84
CA ARG A 149 -7.98 -12.57 -46.63
C ARG A 149 -8.38 -13.37 -45.40
N SER A 150 -7.63 -14.42 -45.04
CA SER A 150 -7.86 -15.21 -43.83
C SER A 150 -7.40 -14.52 -42.54
N GLY A 151 -6.93 -13.27 -42.60
CA GLY A 151 -6.56 -12.47 -41.44
C GLY A 151 -5.15 -12.74 -40.92
N TYR A 152 -4.26 -13.37 -41.68
CA TYR A 152 -2.83 -13.48 -41.31
C TYR A 152 -2.07 -12.24 -41.77
N ILE A 153 -1.23 -11.73 -40.87
CA ILE A 153 -0.33 -10.60 -41.11
C ILE A 153 1.11 -10.96 -40.74
N LYS A 154 2.04 -10.45 -41.54
CA LYS A 154 3.49 -10.53 -41.27
C LYS A 154 4.23 -9.33 -41.83
N ARG A 155 5.43 -9.10 -41.28
CA ARG A 155 6.44 -8.22 -41.90
C ARG A 155 7.68 -9.02 -42.26
N GLN A 156 8.45 -8.49 -43.20
CA GLN A 156 9.76 -8.99 -43.59
C GLN A 156 10.57 -7.80 -44.13
N THR A 157 11.90 -7.85 -44.01
CA THR A 157 12.77 -6.84 -44.61
C THR A 157 12.66 -6.83 -46.14
N VAL A 158 12.85 -5.67 -46.77
CA VAL A 158 12.79 -5.53 -48.25
C VAL A 158 13.79 -6.45 -48.96
N ASP A 159 14.97 -6.68 -48.37
CA ASP A 159 15.99 -7.56 -48.93
C ASP A 159 15.51 -9.01 -49.09
N ASN A 160 14.75 -9.52 -48.11
CA ASN A 160 14.17 -10.85 -48.16
C ASN A 160 13.09 -11.01 -49.24
N TYR A 161 12.53 -9.91 -49.74
CA TYR A 161 11.52 -9.89 -50.79
C TYR A 161 12.08 -9.62 -52.20
N ARG A 162 13.35 -9.18 -52.31
CA ARG A 162 13.95 -8.80 -53.60
C ARG A 162 13.99 -9.99 -54.57
N ALA A 163 13.38 -9.81 -55.74
CA ALA A 163 13.31 -10.84 -56.78
C ALA A 163 14.70 -11.13 -57.38
N GLN A 164 15.02 -12.42 -57.55
CA GLN A 164 16.20 -12.85 -58.30
C GLN A 164 15.99 -12.55 -59.81
N ARG A 165 16.99 -11.95 -60.46
CA ARG A 165 16.99 -11.40 -61.85
C ARG A 165 16.75 -12.40 -63.00
N ARG A 166 16.15 -13.57 -62.77
CA ARG A 166 15.78 -14.52 -63.84
C ARG A 166 14.29 -14.84 -63.78
N GLY A 167 13.51 -14.22 -64.68
CA GLY A 167 12.15 -14.59 -65.12
C GLY A 167 11.34 -15.53 -64.21
N GLY A 168 11.06 -15.11 -62.98
CA GLY A 168 10.49 -15.94 -61.92
C GLY A 168 8.99 -16.23 -62.08
N LYS A 169 8.59 -17.01 -63.09
CA LYS A 169 7.30 -17.72 -63.07
C LYS A 169 7.43 -18.93 -62.12
N GLY A 170 7.30 -18.71 -60.81
CA GLY A 170 7.27 -19.84 -59.85
C GLY A 170 7.75 -19.55 -58.43
N ILE A 171 8.12 -18.32 -58.09
CA ILE A 171 8.58 -17.99 -56.74
C ILE A 171 7.36 -17.77 -55.83
N ARG A 172 7.04 -18.75 -54.99
CA ARG A 172 5.99 -18.63 -53.96
C ARG A 172 6.41 -17.61 -52.90
N GLY A 173 5.64 -16.53 -52.77
CA GLY A 173 5.89 -15.43 -51.82
C GLY A 173 5.47 -15.70 -50.38
N MET A 174 4.65 -16.73 -50.12
CA MET A 174 4.21 -17.17 -48.80
C MET A 174 3.52 -18.55 -48.89
N ASN A 175 3.64 -19.39 -47.86
CA ASN A 175 2.76 -20.53 -47.67
C ASN A 175 1.40 -20.03 -47.16
N LEU A 176 0.38 -20.05 -48.02
CA LEU A 176 -0.97 -19.64 -47.66
C LEU A 176 -1.68 -20.76 -46.86
N LYS A 177 -2.71 -20.43 -46.10
CA LYS A 177 -3.69 -21.45 -45.66
C LYS A 177 -4.42 -21.97 -46.91
N GLU A 178 -5.00 -23.17 -46.85
CA GLU A 178 -5.78 -23.69 -47.98
C GLU A 178 -6.83 -22.66 -48.41
N GLU A 179 -6.87 -22.33 -49.72
CA GLU A 179 -7.74 -21.32 -50.33
C GLU A 179 -7.55 -19.86 -49.87
N ASP A 180 -6.43 -19.54 -49.22
CA ASP A 180 -6.12 -18.19 -48.79
C ASP A 180 -5.36 -17.39 -49.88
N VAL A 181 -5.54 -16.08 -49.90
CA VAL A 181 -4.95 -15.17 -50.90
C VAL A 181 -4.39 -13.94 -50.21
N VAL A 182 -3.27 -13.41 -50.71
CA VAL A 182 -2.73 -12.12 -50.28
C VAL A 182 -3.68 -11.02 -50.74
N GLU A 183 -4.24 -10.30 -49.78
CA GLU A 183 -5.20 -9.22 -50.03
C GLU A 183 -4.50 -7.86 -50.13
N LYS A 184 -3.54 -7.59 -49.24
CA LYS A 184 -2.73 -6.37 -49.30
C LYS A 184 -1.25 -6.68 -49.15
N LEU A 185 -0.45 -5.95 -49.94
CA LEU A 185 1.00 -5.92 -49.87
C LEU A 185 1.45 -4.48 -50.08
N PHE A 186 2.19 -3.95 -49.11
CA PHE A 186 2.72 -2.59 -49.17
C PHE A 186 4.04 -2.50 -48.41
N ILE A 187 4.79 -1.45 -48.68
CA ILE A 187 6.04 -1.12 -47.97
C ILE A 187 5.71 -0.07 -46.91
N ALA A 188 6.23 -0.25 -45.70
CA ALA A 188 6.09 0.67 -44.59
C ALA A 188 7.38 0.69 -43.76
N SER A 189 7.67 1.82 -43.13
CA SER A 189 8.76 1.89 -42.14
C SER A 189 8.35 1.13 -40.87
N THR A 190 9.31 0.49 -40.21
CA THR A 190 9.14 -0.20 -38.91
C THR A 190 8.50 0.69 -37.84
N LEU A 191 8.79 1.99 -37.85
CA LEU A 191 8.27 2.97 -36.91
C LEU A 191 6.90 3.54 -37.31
N SER A 192 6.40 3.24 -38.51
CA SER A 192 5.10 3.73 -38.97
C SER A 192 3.93 3.14 -38.16
N HIS A 193 2.84 3.88 -38.11
CA HIS A 193 1.56 3.43 -37.59
C HIS A 193 0.77 2.68 -38.67
N LEU A 194 0.23 1.52 -38.32
CA LEU A 194 -0.69 0.77 -39.14
C LEU A 194 -2.12 0.95 -38.64
N LEU A 195 -2.91 1.71 -39.38
CA LEU A 195 -4.33 1.93 -39.13
C LEU A 195 -5.14 0.80 -39.77
N VAL A 196 -5.93 0.10 -38.96
CA VAL A 196 -6.75 -1.04 -39.33
C VAL A 196 -8.22 -0.66 -39.11
N PHE A 197 -8.94 -0.51 -40.21
CA PHE A 197 -10.36 -0.19 -40.25
C PHE A 197 -11.15 -1.48 -40.28
N THR A 198 -12.14 -1.58 -39.41
CA THR A 198 -13.00 -2.76 -39.26
C THR A 198 -14.34 -2.55 -39.95
N SER A 199 -15.05 -3.64 -40.26
CA SER A 199 -16.37 -3.60 -40.90
C SER A 199 -17.46 -2.92 -40.05
N ILE A 200 -17.23 -2.80 -38.75
CA ILE A 200 -18.13 -2.12 -37.81
C ILE A 200 -17.78 -0.64 -37.59
N GLY A 201 -16.81 -0.10 -38.35
CA GLY A 201 -16.42 1.31 -38.28
C GLY A 201 -15.46 1.65 -37.13
N LYS A 202 -14.88 0.67 -36.44
CA LYS A 202 -13.79 0.92 -35.48
C LYS A 202 -12.44 1.00 -36.18
N ILE A 203 -11.58 1.85 -35.65
CA ILE A 203 -10.19 1.98 -36.07
C ILE A 203 -9.31 1.45 -34.95
N HIS A 204 -8.44 0.51 -35.30
CA HIS A 204 -7.33 0.11 -34.45
C HIS A 204 -6.03 0.62 -35.06
N TRP A 205 -5.06 0.99 -34.23
CA TRP A 205 -3.70 1.24 -34.70
C TRP A 205 -2.72 0.35 -33.97
N LEU A 206 -1.68 -0.07 -34.67
CA LEU A 206 -0.53 -0.76 -34.11
C LEU A 206 0.75 -0.27 -34.81
N ARG A 207 1.89 -0.35 -34.14
CA ARG A 207 3.18 -0.06 -34.77
C ARG A 207 3.58 -1.21 -35.71
N VAL A 208 4.20 -0.88 -36.83
CA VAL A 208 4.64 -1.88 -37.82
C VAL A 208 5.64 -2.86 -37.20
N PHE A 209 6.56 -2.41 -36.33
CA PHE A 209 7.52 -3.30 -35.67
C PHE A 209 6.87 -4.38 -34.79
N SER A 210 5.66 -4.14 -34.28
CA SER A 210 4.89 -5.10 -33.46
C SER A 210 4.37 -6.29 -34.27
N ILE A 211 4.33 -6.17 -35.60
CA ILE A 211 3.99 -7.26 -36.51
C ILE A 211 5.14 -8.28 -36.51
N PRO A 212 4.85 -9.59 -36.49
CA PRO A 212 5.89 -10.62 -36.47
C PRO A 212 6.79 -10.54 -37.71
N ASP A 213 8.09 -10.40 -37.48
CA ASP A 213 9.13 -10.56 -38.49
C ASP A 213 9.37 -12.04 -38.75
N VAL A 214 9.02 -12.50 -39.94
CA VAL A 214 9.13 -13.92 -40.29
C VAL A 214 9.66 -14.07 -41.70
N SER A 215 10.23 -15.24 -41.96
CA SER A 215 10.74 -15.57 -43.27
C SER A 215 9.67 -15.45 -44.36
N ARG A 216 10.12 -15.22 -45.60
CA ARG A 216 9.25 -15.11 -46.78
C ARG A 216 8.26 -16.27 -46.90
N ILE A 217 8.62 -17.48 -46.51
CA ILE A 217 7.76 -18.67 -46.65
C ILE A 217 6.71 -18.76 -45.53
N ALA A 218 6.98 -18.23 -44.34
CA ALA A 218 6.10 -18.36 -43.17
C ALA A 218 4.77 -17.59 -43.33
N LYS A 219 3.70 -18.07 -42.67
CA LYS A 219 2.35 -17.49 -42.77
C LYS A 219 2.15 -16.22 -41.95
N GLY A 220 2.96 -15.99 -40.92
CA GLY A 220 2.76 -14.91 -39.94
C GLY A 220 1.82 -15.30 -38.80
N LYS A 221 1.24 -14.29 -38.14
CA LYS A 221 0.25 -14.47 -37.05
C LYS A 221 -1.12 -13.95 -37.50
N SER A 222 -2.18 -14.44 -36.87
CA SER A 222 -3.51 -13.85 -37.06
C SER A 222 -3.54 -12.43 -36.48
N ILE A 223 -4.06 -11.49 -37.25
CA ILE A 223 -4.25 -10.10 -36.83
C ILE A 223 -5.22 -9.97 -35.65
N ALA A 224 -6.17 -10.90 -35.50
CA ALA A 224 -7.08 -10.98 -34.35
C ALA A 224 -6.37 -11.32 -33.03
N ASN A 225 -5.12 -11.79 -33.08
CA ASN A 225 -4.30 -11.96 -31.87
C ASN A 225 -3.55 -10.67 -31.51
N LEU A 226 -3.33 -9.78 -32.48
CA LEU A 226 -2.67 -8.48 -32.28
C LEU A 226 -3.69 -7.41 -31.92
N LEU A 227 -4.90 -7.52 -32.46
CA LEU A 227 -6.02 -6.62 -32.23
C LEU A 227 -7.12 -7.35 -31.48
N ARG A 228 -7.65 -6.76 -30.40
CA ARG A 228 -8.76 -7.33 -29.62
C ARG A 228 -10.09 -7.16 -30.36
N LEU A 229 -10.25 -7.90 -31.46
CA LEU A 229 -11.45 -7.88 -32.30
C LEU A 229 -12.62 -8.60 -31.61
N GLN A 230 -13.85 -8.13 -31.84
CA GLN A 230 -15.07 -8.78 -31.39
C GLN A 230 -15.45 -9.98 -32.29
N PRO A 231 -16.23 -10.96 -31.79
CA PRO A 231 -16.72 -12.06 -32.63
C PRO A 231 -17.53 -11.55 -33.82
N GLY A 232 -17.13 -11.94 -35.04
CA GLY A 232 -17.76 -11.51 -36.29
C GLY A 232 -17.24 -10.20 -36.89
N GLU A 233 -16.30 -9.53 -36.22
CA GLU A 233 -15.63 -8.34 -36.74
C GLU A 233 -14.57 -8.72 -37.79
N SER A 234 -14.63 -8.08 -38.96
CA SER A 234 -13.69 -8.31 -40.06
C SER A 234 -12.93 -7.02 -40.39
N ILE A 235 -11.76 -7.15 -40.97
CA ILE A 235 -10.98 -5.99 -41.43
C ILE A 235 -11.53 -5.54 -42.78
N ALA A 236 -11.84 -4.26 -42.89
CA ALA A 236 -12.28 -3.60 -44.12
C ALA A 236 -11.10 -3.02 -44.90
N SER A 237 -10.18 -2.34 -44.20
CA SER A 237 -9.00 -1.74 -44.85
C SER A 237 -7.85 -1.58 -43.88
N ILE A 238 -6.65 -1.54 -44.44
CA ILE A 238 -5.40 -1.29 -43.72
C ILE A 238 -4.68 -0.14 -44.44
N LEU A 239 -4.19 0.83 -43.69
CA LEU A 239 -3.42 1.98 -44.15
C LEU A 239 -2.18 2.16 -43.27
N SER A 240 -1.02 2.41 -43.88
CA SER A 240 0.20 2.78 -43.16
C SER A 240 0.38 4.29 -43.18
N VAL A 241 0.64 4.87 -42.02
CA VAL A 241 0.87 6.31 -41.82
C VAL A 241 2.14 6.49 -41.00
N ARG A 242 3.11 7.23 -41.55
CA ARG A 242 4.37 7.52 -40.82
C ARG A 242 4.14 8.59 -39.76
N GLU A 243 3.56 9.71 -40.17
CA GLU A 243 3.26 10.86 -39.32
C GLU A 243 1.83 11.35 -39.59
N PHE A 244 1.16 11.82 -38.54
CA PHE A 244 -0.18 12.39 -38.62
C PHE A 244 -0.06 13.89 -38.91
N GLU A 245 -0.18 14.25 -40.18
CA GLU A 245 -0.17 15.66 -40.63
C GLU A 245 -1.59 16.22 -40.60
N GLU A 246 -1.77 17.45 -40.07
CA GLU A 246 -3.08 18.11 -39.95
C GLU A 246 -3.79 18.32 -41.29
N ASP A 247 -3.03 18.45 -42.38
CA ASP A 247 -3.55 18.69 -43.74
C ASP A 247 -3.89 17.41 -44.52
N LYS A 248 -3.72 16.22 -43.91
CA LYS A 248 -3.99 14.92 -44.56
C LYS A 248 -5.25 14.27 -43.99
N PHE A 249 -6.19 13.98 -44.89
CA PHE A 249 -7.44 13.30 -44.55
C PHE A 249 -7.41 11.84 -45.02
N VAL A 250 -7.91 10.94 -44.17
CA VAL A 250 -8.09 9.53 -44.53
C VAL A 250 -9.51 9.33 -45.04
N MET A 251 -9.64 8.89 -46.29
CA MET A 251 -10.92 8.50 -46.90
C MET A 251 -10.90 6.98 -47.11
N VAL A 252 -11.77 6.26 -46.41
CA VAL A 252 -11.87 4.78 -46.42
C VAL A 252 -13.20 4.34 -47.00
#